data_AF-A0A351MF13-F1
#
_entry.id   AF-A0A351MF13-F1
#
_cell.length_a   1.000
_cell.length_b   1.000
_cell.length_c   1.000
_cell.angle_alpha   90.00
_cell.angle_beta   90.00
_cell.angle_gamma   90.00
#
_symmetry.space_group_name_H-M   'P 1'
#
loop_
_entity.id
_entity.type
_entity.pdbx_description
1 polymer ?
#
loop_
_entity_poly.entity_id
_entity_poly.type
_entity_poly.pdbx_seq_one_letter_code
_entity_poly.pdbx_strand_id
1 'polypeptide(L)'
;TAMERRAEHQAMREGRAYEPVTMVGQHNAGVIEQRGLRQYIERGTEWLRDAGQRISGRLHAFAATLSGAVDRDRRDAAEAQRQERLVAERTREQAQERQQVQDREKVAEKFRTIAGKREAGGHGYGDHNSDWKATPEALRKAVDAYNGANQHTKDLYIERIQREPQMARAVGQLLHERELVLQRDRGMSR
;
A
#
# COMPACT_ATOMS: atom_id res chain seq x y z
N THR A 1 40.20 57.36 -53.94
CA THR A 1 40.51 58.53 -54.80
C THR A 1 41.97 58.97 -54.58
N ALA A 2 42.54 59.84 -55.41
CA ALA A 2 43.93 60.30 -55.24
C ALA A 2 44.17 61.06 -53.91
N MET A 3 43.12 61.72 -53.40
CA MET A 3 43.15 62.42 -52.11
C MET A 3 43.17 61.46 -50.91
N GLU A 4 42.37 60.39 -50.92
CA GLU A 4 42.38 59.34 -49.88
C GLU A 4 43.75 58.69 -49.72
N ARG A 5 44.41 58.32 -50.84
CA ARG A 5 45.74 57.70 -50.80
C ARG A 5 46.82 58.62 -50.22
N ARG A 6 46.69 59.94 -50.41
CA ARG A 6 47.59 60.93 -49.79
C ARG A 6 47.32 61.06 -48.29
N ALA A 7 46.06 61.10 -47.87
CA ALA A 7 45.69 61.12 -46.46
C ALA A 7 46.13 59.84 -45.72
N GLU A 8 46.04 58.69 -46.38
CA GLU A 8 46.49 57.39 -45.86
C GLU A 8 48.02 57.36 -45.69
N HIS A 9 48.77 57.81 -46.69
CA HIS A 9 50.23 57.92 -46.59
C HIS A 9 50.68 58.95 -45.54
N GLN A 10 49.90 60.03 -45.36
CA GLN A 10 50.20 61.04 -44.36
C GLN A 10 49.91 60.55 -42.93
N ALA A 11 48.75 59.93 -42.70
CA ALA A 11 48.44 59.29 -41.42
C ALA A 11 49.46 58.21 -41.04
N MET A 12 49.91 57.42 -42.02
CA MET A 12 50.94 56.40 -41.81
C MET A 12 52.32 56.98 -41.49
N ARG A 13 52.72 58.10 -42.11
CA ARG A 13 53.96 58.83 -41.77
C ARG A 13 53.91 59.48 -40.39
N GLU A 14 52.75 59.99 -40.00
CA GLU A 14 52.54 60.69 -38.74
C GLU A 14 52.17 59.75 -37.58
N GLY A 15 52.05 58.44 -37.85
CA GLY A 15 51.71 57.43 -36.86
C GLY A 15 50.30 57.56 -36.29
N ARG A 16 49.38 58.19 -37.03
CA ARG A 16 47.99 58.42 -36.61
C ARG A 16 47.03 57.46 -37.30
N ALA A 17 45.88 57.24 -36.67
CA ALA A 17 44.80 56.48 -37.27
C ALA A 17 44.36 57.17 -38.58
N TYR A 18 44.18 56.36 -39.64
CA TYR A 18 43.69 56.84 -40.91
C TYR A 18 42.26 57.36 -40.76
N GLU A 19 42.04 58.65 -41.07
CA GLU A 19 40.72 59.24 -41.18
C GLU A 19 40.38 59.52 -42.65
N PRO A 20 39.24 59.04 -43.15
CA PRO A 20 38.83 59.29 -44.53
C PRO A 20 38.51 60.78 -44.73
N VAL A 21 39.24 61.39 -45.66
CA VAL A 21 39.17 62.83 -45.96
C VAL A 21 38.18 63.19 -47.07
N THR A 22 37.59 62.18 -47.71
CA THR A 22 36.57 62.38 -48.74
C THR A 22 35.23 61.80 -48.32
N MET A 23 34.15 62.41 -48.81
CA MET A 23 32.78 61.89 -48.62
C MET A 23 32.63 60.42 -49.03
N VAL A 24 33.32 60.00 -50.09
CA VAL A 24 33.32 58.60 -50.57
C VAL A 24 34.11 57.68 -49.63
N GLY A 25 35.23 58.16 -49.04
CA GLY A 25 35.98 57.42 -48.04
C GLY A 25 35.20 57.23 -46.74
N GLN A 26 34.52 58.29 -46.28
CA GLN A 26 33.67 58.24 -45.08
C GLN A 26 32.49 57.28 -45.29
N HIS A 27 31.86 57.33 -46.46
CA HIS A 27 30.80 56.40 -46.84
C HIS A 27 31.30 54.95 -46.91
N ASN A 28 32.48 54.70 -47.52
CA ASN A 28 33.06 53.37 -47.61
C ASN A 28 33.47 52.81 -46.24
N ALA A 29 34.05 53.63 -45.36
CA ALA A 29 34.36 53.25 -43.99
C ALA A 29 33.09 52.85 -43.21
N GLY A 30 32.02 53.64 -43.31
CA GLY A 30 30.74 53.32 -42.70
C GLY A 30 30.10 52.04 -43.25
N VAL A 31 30.23 51.75 -44.55
CA VAL A 31 29.75 50.49 -45.16
C VAL A 31 30.56 49.28 -44.67
N ILE A 32 31.88 49.43 -44.47
CA ILE A 32 32.75 48.36 -43.94
C ILE A 32 32.41 48.07 -42.47
N GLU A 33 32.25 49.12 -41.65
CA GLU A 33 31.81 48.97 -40.25
C GLU A 33 30.42 48.32 -40.15
N GLN A 34 29.47 48.75 -40.99
CA GLN A 34 28.11 48.21 -40.99
C GLN A 34 28.06 46.73 -41.44
N ARG A 35 28.91 46.33 -42.39
CA ARG A 35 29.09 44.92 -42.79
C ARG A 35 29.75 44.09 -41.69
N GLY A 36 30.75 44.62 -41.00
CA GLY A 36 31.39 43.96 -39.86
C GLY A 36 30.42 43.74 -38.69
N LEU A 37 29.61 44.76 -38.39
CA LEU A 37 28.55 44.69 -37.37
C LEU A 37 27.48 43.64 -37.71
N ARG A 38 27.03 43.57 -38.97
CA ARG A 38 26.09 42.53 -39.41
C ARG A 38 26.66 41.12 -39.24
N GLN A 39 27.89 40.88 -39.68
CA GLN A 39 28.54 39.58 -39.49
C GLN A 39 28.71 39.21 -38.01
N TYR A 40 28.98 40.20 -37.15
CA TYR A 40 29.10 39.98 -35.72
C TYR A 40 27.75 39.62 -35.08
N ILE A 41 26.67 40.30 -35.48
CA ILE A 41 25.31 40.00 -35.00
C ILE A 41 24.86 38.62 -35.48
N GLU A 42 25.04 38.28 -36.75
CA GLU A 42 24.68 36.96 -37.29
C GLU A 42 25.43 35.84 -36.56
N ARG A 43 26.75 35.97 -36.40
CA ARG A 43 27.58 35.01 -35.66
C ARG A 43 27.21 34.93 -34.17
N GLY A 44 26.81 36.04 -33.55
CA GLY A 44 26.29 36.06 -32.18
C GLY A 44 24.94 35.35 -32.04
N THR A 45 24.04 35.50 -33.02
CA THR A 45 22.74 34.81 -33.02
C THR A 45 22.87 33.31 -33.24
N GLU A 46 23.77 32.86 -34.11
CA GLU A 46 24.07 31.43 -34.29
C GLU A 46 24.67 30.81 -33.03
N TRP A 47 25.63 31.50 -32.40
CA TRP A 47 26.22 31.07 -31.14
C TRP A 47 25.19 30.95 -30.01
N LEU A 48 24.28 31.93 -29.86
CA LEU A 48 23.20 31.88 -28.87
C LEU A 48 22.23 30.72 -29.14
N ARG A 49 21.93 30.45 -30.41
CA ARG A 49 21.04 29.36 -30.81
C ARG A 49 21.64 28.00 -30.49
N ASP A 50 22.92 27.80 -30.82
CA ASP A 50 23.64 26.56 -30.56
C ASP A 50 23.90 26.34 -29.06
N ALA A 51 24.30 27.39 -28.33
CA ALA A 51 24.42 27.34 -26.87
C ALA A 51 23.08 27.01 -26.20
N GLY A 52 21.99 27.64 -26.66
CA GLY A 52 20.63 27.37 -26.20
C GLY A 52 20.19 25.93 -26.46
N GLN A 53 20.47 25.38 -27.65
CA GLN A 53 20.13 23.99 -28.00
C GLN A 53 20.89 22.98 -27.13
N ARG A 54 22.19 23.21 -26.88
CA ARG A 54 22.99 22.33 -26.00
C ARG A 54 22.50 22.35 -24.55
N ILE A 55 22.16 23.53 -24.03
CA ILE A 55 21.63 23.67 -22.67
C ILE A 55 20.26 23.00 -22.57
N SER A 56 19.38 23.22 -23.56
CA SER A 56 18.06 22.57 -23.63
C SER A 56 18.19 21.04 -23.67
N GLY A 57 19.09 20.50 -24.49
CA GLY A 57 19.33 19.05 -24.60
C GLY A 57 19.79 18.43 -23.28
N ARG A 58 20.68 19.11 -22.54
CA ARG A 58 21.13 18.67 -21.22
C ARG A 58 20.02 18.70 -20.18
N LEU A 59 19.18 19.74 -20.19
CA LEU A 59 18.02 19.85 -19.31
C LEU A 59 16.98 18.77 -19.60
N HIS A 60 16.71 18.45 -20.87
CA HIS A 60 15.82 17.35 -21.24
C HIS A 60 16.37 15.98 -20.80
N ALA A 61 17.66 15.73 -20.99
CA ALA A 61 18.30 14.48 -20.55
C ALA A 61 18.24 14.33 -19.02
N PHE A 62 18.47 15.42 -18.28
CA PHE A 62 18.36 15.45 -16.82
C PHE A 62 16.92 15.29 -16.32
N ALA A 63 15.95 15.93 -16.99
CA ALA A 63 14.54 15.75 -16.67
C ALA A 63 14.07 14.31 -16.92
N ALA A 64 14.56 13.65 -17.98
CA ALA A 64 14.25 12.26 -18.28
C ALA A 64 14.82 11.29 -17.21
N THR A 65 16.04 11.52 -16.73
CA THR A 65 16.62 10.68 -15.66
C THR A 65 15.92 10.88 -14.32
N LEU A 66 15.57 12.13 -13.96
CA LEU A 66 14.77 12.39 -12.76
C LEU A 66 13.38 11.77 -12.86
N SER A 67 12.70 11.90 -14.01
CA SER A 67 11.38 11.30 -14.23
C SER A 67 11.44 9.78 -14.12
N GLY A 68 12.44 9.15 -14.76
CA GLY A 68 12.64 7.70 -14.66
C GLY A 68 13.07 7.20 -13.28
N ALA A 69 13.66 8.05 -12.43
CA ALA A 69 13.95 7.73 -11.03
C ALA A 69 12.67 7.82 -10.17
N VAL A 70 11.89 8.91 -10.33
CA VAL A 70 10.61 9.11 -9.62
C VAL A 70 9.58 8.06 -10.01
N ASP A 71 9.50 7.68 -11.29
CA ASP A 71 8.57 6.64 -11.74
C ASP A 71 8.94 5.25 -11.23
N ARG A 72 10.25 4.97 -11.03
CA ARG A 72 10.71 3.74 -10.36
C ARG A 72 10.36 3.74 -8.89
N ASP A 73 10.67 4.83 -8.19
CA ASP A 73 10.34 5.00 -6.77
C ASP A 73 8.82 4.86 -6.50
N ARG A 74 7.98 5.44 -7.36
CA ARG A 74 6.52 5.27 -7.29
C ARG A 74 6.07 3.83 -7.52
N ARG A 75 6.72 3.10 -8.44
CA ARG A 75 6.39 1.69 -8.71
C ARG A 75 6.82 0.82 -7.52
N ASP A 76 8.02 1.02 -7.01
CA ASP A 76 8.56 0.29 -5.87
C ASP A 76 7.69 0.54 -4.62
N ALA A 77 7.28 1.79 -4.37
CA ALA A 77 6.36 2.12 -3.29
C ALA A 77 4.97 1.47 -3.47
N ALA A 78 4.45 1.43 -4.70
CA ALA A 78 3.17 0.77 -4.99
C ALA A 78 3.26 -0.77 -4.84
N GLU A 79 4.40 -1.37 -5.19
CA GLU A 79 4.67 -2.80 -4.99
C GLU A 79 4.83 -3.14 -3.51
N ALA A 80 5.58 -2.34 -2.76
CA ALA A 80 5.68 -2.48 -1.30
C ALA A 80 4.30 -2.39 -0.64
N GLN A 81 3.47 -1.41 -1.03
CA GLN A 81 2.13 -1.26 -0.49
C GLN A 81 1.21 -2.45 -0.85
N ARG A 82 1.34 -3.00 -2.07
CA ARG A 82 0.60 -4.22 -2.45
C ARG A 82 1.04 -5.42 -1.62
N GLN A 83 2.34 -5.57 -1.41
CA GLN A 83 2.88 -6.67 -0.61
C GLN A 83 2.44 -6.56 0.86
N GLU A 84 2.47 -5.36 1.44
CA GLU A 84 1.95 -5.11 2.79
C GLU A 84 0.48 -5.46 2.92
N ARG A 85 -0.35 -5.12 1.92
CA ARG A 85 -1.77 -5.48 1.91
C ARG A 85 -1.97 -7.00 1.87
N LEU A 86 -1.22 -7.71 1.03
CA LEU A 86 -1.29 -9.17 0.95
C LEU A 86 -0.85 -9.84 2.26
N VAL A 87 0.20 -9.32 2.91
CA VAL A 87 0.65 -9.82 4.22
C VAL A 87 -0.38 -9.52 5.29
N ALA A 88 -0.97 -8.33 5.29
CA ALA A 88 -2.02 -7.95 6.23
C ALA A 88 -3.28 -8.80 6.04
N GLU A 89 -3.67 -9.09 4.80
CA GLU A 89 -4.79 -9.95 4.45
C GLU A 89 -4.54 -11.38 4.92
N ARG A 90 -3.39 -11.99 4.57
CA ARG A 90 -3.03 -13.32 5.08
C ARG A 90 -2.97 -13.39 6.60
N THR A 91 -2.48 -12.34 7.24
CA THR A 91 -2.42 -12.26 8.71
C THR A 91 -3.83 -12.24 9.30
N ARG A 92 -4.77 -11.51 8.68
CA ARG A 92 -6.18 -11.49 9.07
C ARG A 92 -6.84 -12.84 8.85
N GLU A 93 -6.61 -13.47 7.69
CA GLU A 93 -7.13 -14.81 7.39
C GLU A 93 -6.63 -15.84 8.42
N GLN A 94 -5.32 -15.87 8.69
CA GLN A 94 -4.75 -16.76 9.70
C GLN A 94 -5.28 -16.46 11.10
N ALA A 95 -5.47 -15.19 11.46
CA ALA A 95 -6.07 -14.82 12.74
C ALA A 95 -7.52 -15.31 12.84
N GLN A 96 -8.30 -15.19 11.75
CA GLN A 96 -9.66 -15.69 11.69
C GLN A 96 -9.71 -17.22 11.78
N GLU A 97 -8.83 -17.93 11.09
CA GLU A 97 -8.74 -19.40 11.17
C GLU A 97 -8.38 -19.85 12.59
N ARG A 98 -7.41 -19.20 13.22
CA ARG A 98 -7.04 -19.47 14.63
C ARG A 98 -8.20 -19.20 15.57
N GLN A 99 -8.93 -18.10 15.36
CA GLN A 99 -10.10 -17.79 16.17
C GLN A 99 -11.18 -18.87 16.00
N GLN A 100 -11.44 -19.32 14.77
CA GLN A 100 -12.39 -20.40 14.50
C GLN A 100 -11.96 -21.73 15.13
N VAL A 101 -10.66 -22.06 15.17
CA VAL A 101 -10.15 -23.24 15.90
C VAL A 101 -10.43 -23.09 17.40
N GLN A 102 -10.05 -21.96 18.00
CA GLN A 102 -10.26 -21.72 19.43
C GLN A 102 -11.73 -21.73 19.83
N ASP A 103 -12.62 -21.19 18.99
CA ASP A 103 -14.05 -21.19 19.28
C ASP A 103 -14.61 -22.62 19.29
N ARG A 104 -14.14 -23.49 18.38
CA ARG A 104 -14.51 -24.92 18.37
C ARG A 104 -13.99 -25.65 19.58
N GLU A 105 -12.76 -25.36 20.01
CA GLU A 105 -12.18 -25.92 21.24
C GLU A 105 -12.99 -25.52 22.47
N LYS A 106 -13.38 -24.25 22.58
CA LYS A 106 -14.25 -23.76 23.67
C LYS A 106 -15.61 -24.43 23.68
N VAL A 107 -16.21 -24.68 22.51
CA VAL A 107 -17.48 -25.42 22.40
C VAL A 107 -17.31 -26.85 22.94
N ALA A 108 -16.26 -27.54 22.51
CA ALA A 108 -15.96 -28.89 22.98
C ALA A 108 -15.71 -28.93 24.50
N GLU A 109 -14.98 -27.95 25.04
CA GLU A 109 -14.72 -27.82 26.47
C GLU A 109 -16.01 -27.59 27.27
N LYS A 110 -16.84 -26.62 26.85
CA LYS A 110 -18.13 -26.35 27.50
C LYS A 110 -19.04 -27.58 27.50
N PHE A 111 -19.08 -28.32 26.38
CA PHE A 111 -19.82 -29.58 26.30
C PHE A 111 -19.28 -30.60 27.30
N ARG A 112 -17.96 -30.82 27.36
CA ARG A 112 -17.33 -31.72 28.36
C ARG A 112 -17.64 -31.31 29.78
N THR A 113 -17.64 -30.00 30.09
CA THR A 113 -17.99 -29.52 31.43
C THR A 113 -19.42 -29.88 31.82
N ILE A 114 -20.39 -29.70 30.91
CA ILE A 114 -21.79 -30.07 31.16
C ILE A 114 -21.92 -31.58 31.31
N ALA A 115 -21.28 -32.35 30.43
CA ALA A 115 -21.28 -33.80 30.48
C ALA A 115 -20.69 -34.34 31.77
N GLY A 116 -19.54 -33.82 32.21
CA GLY A 116 -18.91 -34.18 33.48
C GLY A 116 -19.75 -33.81 34.69
N LYS A 117 -20.39 -32.62 34.70
CA LYS A 117 -21.31 -32.23 35.78
C LYS A 117 -22.54 -33.14 35.84
N ARG A 118 -23.06 -33.58 34.68
CA ARG A 118 -24.16 -34.53 34.59
C ARG A 118 -23.75 -35.93 35.07
N GLU A 119 -22.61 -36.43 34.63
CA GLU A 119 -22.06 -37.74 35.03
C GLU A 119 -21.79 -37.80 36.54
N ALA A 120 -21.27 -36.71 37.11
CA ALA A 120 -21.02 -36.58 38.54
C ALA A 120 -22.28 -36.30 39.40
N GLY A 121 -23.47 -36.21 38.79
CA GLY A 121 -24.71 -35.87 39.52
C GLY A 121 -24.69 -34.47 40.15
N GLY A 122 -23.97 -33.52 39.55
CA GLY A 122 -23.80 -32.17 40.07
C GLY A 122 -25.12 -31.42 40.26
N HIS A 123 -25.15 -30.50 41.22
CA HIS A 123 -26.31 -29.66 41.49
C HIS A 123 -26.78 -28.93 40.22
N GLY A 124 -28.07 -29.02 39.90
CA GLY A 124 -28.63 -28.45 38.66
C GLY A 124 -28.67 -29.40 37.46
N TYR A 125 -28.08 -30.60 37.56
CA TYR A 125 -27.94 -31.55 36.43
C TYR A 125 -28.71 -32.86 36.61
N GLY A 126 -29.46 -33.03 37.71
CA GLY A 126 -30.30 -34.20 37.94
C GLY A 126 -31.64 -34.13 37.19
N ASP A 127 -32.25 -35.28 36.89
CA ASP A 127 -33.50 -35.38 36.11
C ASP A 127 -34.68 -34.64 36.72
N HIS A 128 -34.69 -34.48 38.04
CA HIS A 128 -35.75 -33.78 38.77
C HIS A 128 -35.53 -32.27 38.84
N ASN A 129 -34.34 -31.77 38.51
CA ASN A 129 -33.98 -30.36 38.65
C ASN A 129 -34.53 -29.53 37.48
N SER A 130 -35.05 -28.34 37.78
CA SER A 130 -35.62 -27.40 36.80
C SER A 130 -34.60 -26.98 35.75
N ASP A 131 -33.36 -26.68 36.13
CA ASP A 131 -32.31 -26.21 35.22
C ASP A 131 -31.95 -27.28 34.18
N TRP A 132 -31.90 -28.55 34.60
CA TRP A 132 -31.68 -29.65 33.68
C TRP A 132 -32.89 -29.86 32.78
N LYS A 133 -34.12 -29.90 33.32
CA LYS A 133 -35.34 -30.06 32.52
C LYS A 133 -35.51 -28.96 31.46
N ALA A 134 -35.12 -27.74 31.80
CA ALA A 134 -35.16 -26.58 30.91
C ALA A 134 -34.04 -26.59 29.84
N THR A 135 -33.00 -27.42 30.01
CA THR A 135 -31.96 -27.60 28.99
C THR A 135 -32.57 -28.21 27.70
N PRO A 136 -32.21 -27.72 26.50
CA PRO A 136 -32.73 -28.25 25.23
C PRO A 136 -32.63 -29.78 25.15
N GLU A 137 -33.72 -30.43 24.73
CA GLU A 137 -33.81 -31.90 24.74
C GLU A 137 -32.70 -32.55 23.91
N ALA A 138 -32.36 -31.96 22.76
CA ALA A 138 -31.26 -32.42 21.91
C ALA A 138 -29.91 -32.40 22.65
N LEU A 139 -29.66 -31.36 23.46
CA LEU A 139 -28.43 -31.27 24.25
C LEU A 139 -28.41 -32.31 25.37
N ARG A 140 -29.53 -32.51 26.06
CA ARG A 140 -29.64 -33.55 27.09
C ARG A 140 -29.37 -34.94 26.53
N LYS A 141 -30.02 -35.29 25.41
CA LYS A 141 -29.80 -36.57 24.71
C LYS A 141 -28.35 -36.74 24.26
N ALA A 142 -27.73 -35.69 23.70
CA ALA A 142 -26.34 -35.73 23.30
C ALA A 142 -25.39 -35.96 24.49
N VAL A 143 -25.65 -35.31 25.62
CA VAL A 143 -24.87 -35.49 26.86
C VAL A 143 -25.06 -36.88 27.44
N ASP A 144 -26.30 -37.38 27.52
CA ASP A 144 -26.58 -38.71 28.07
C ASP A 144 -26.00 -39.82 27.18
N ALA A 145 -26.09 -39.67 25.84
CA ALA A 145 -25.45 -40.58 24.89
C ALA A 145 -23.92 -40.55 24.99
N TYR A 146 -23.33 -39.36 25.14
CA TYR A 146 -21.90 -39.20 25.36
C TYR A 146 -21.44 -39.86 26.66
N ASN A 147 -22.14 -39.62 27.77
CA ASN A 147 -21.80 -40.18 29.08
C ASN A 147 -21.96 -41.71 29.13
N GLY A 148 -22.96 -42.26 28.44
CA GLY A 148 -23.18 -43.70 28.32
C GLY A 148 -22.22 -44.42 27.36
N ALA A 149 -21.43 -43.69 26.57
CA ALA A 149 -20.49 -44.27 25.62
C ALA A 149 -19.14 -44.67 26.27
N ASN A 150 -18.39 -45.55 25.61
CA ASN A 150 -17.03 -45.87 26.02
C ASN A 150 -16.06 -44.70 25.75
N GLN A 151 -14.87 -44.74 26.38
CA GLN A 151 -13.90 -43.65 26.28
C GLN A 151 -13.49 -43.33 24.84
N HIS A 152 -13.26 -44.34 24.01
CA HIS A 152 -12.92 -44.14 22.60
C HIS A 152 -13.99 -43.36 21.83
N THR A 153 -15.26 -43.67 22.09
CA THR A 153 -16.39 -42.97 21.45
C THR A 153 -16.54 -41.55 21.98
N LYS A 154 -16.30 -41.34 23.28
CA LYS A 154 -16.23 -39.99 23.89
C LYS A 154 -15.15 -39.15 23.18
N ASP A 155 -13.95 -39.69 23.01
CA ASP A 155 -12.83 -38.99 22.37
C ASP A 155 -13.14 -38.64 20.91
N LEU A 156 -13.70 -39.57 20.12
CA LEU A 156 -14.13 -39.32 18.74
C LEU A 156 -15.20 -38.22 18.66
N TYR A 157 -16.14 -38.19 19.60
CA TYR A 157 -17.18 -37.16 19.62
C TYR A 157 -16.58 -35.76 19.85
N ILE A 158 -15.63 -35.64 20.79
CA ILE A 158 -14.92 -34.38 21.06
C ILE A 158 -14.05 -33.95 19.89
N GLU A 159 -13.31 -34.89 19.30
CA GLU A 159 -12.51 -34.65 18.10
C GLU A 159 -13.39 -34.11 16.96
N ARG A 160 -14.59 -34.68 16.79
CA ARG A 160 -15.54 -34.24 15.77
C ARG A 160 -16.01 -32.80 15.98
N ILE A 161 -16.28 -32.41 17.23
CA ILE A 161 -16.59 -31.00 17.55
C ILE A 161 -15.42 -30.08 17.20
N GLN A 162 -14.19 -30.49 17.49
CA GLN A 162 -13.00 -29.67 17.22
C GLN A 162 -12.67 -29.56 15.73
N ARG A 163 -12.84 -30.66 14.97
CA ARG A 163 -12.46 -30.74 13.56
C ARG A 163 -13.55 -30.31 12.59
N GLU A 164 -14.82 -30.61 12.87
CA GLU A 164 -15.94 -30.32 11.95
C GLU A 164 -16.66 -29.02 12.33
N PRO A 165 -16.57 -27.94 11.52
CA PRO A 165 -17.21 -26.66 11.83
C PRO A 165 -18.73 -26.75 11.99
N GLN A 166 -19.38 -27.60 11.20
CA GLN A 166 -20.82 -27.84 11.28
C GLN A 166 -21.25 -28.44 12.62
N MET A 167 -20.48 -29.39 13.15
CA MET A 167 -20.74 -30.05 14.43
C MET A 167 -20.55 -29.07 15.58
N ALA A 168 -19.46 -28.29 15.55
CA ALA A 168 -19.22 -27.24 16.53
C ALA A 168 -20.33 -26.18 16.56
N ARG A 169 -20.84 -25.78 15.40
CA ARG A 169 -21.95 -24.82 15.32
C ARG A 169 -23.23 -25.40 15.92
N ALA A 170 -23.57 -26.65 15.57
CA ALA A 170 -24.76 -27.31 16.12
C ALA A 170 -24.69 -27.46 17.64
N VAL A 171 -23.58 -27.95 18.18
CA VAL A 171 -23.37 -28.08 19.63
C VAL A 171 -23.31 -26.70 20.29
N GLY A 172 -22.64 -25.73 19.67
CA GLY A 172 -22.55 -24.35 20.14
C GLY A 172 -23.92 -23.67 20.26
N GLN A 173 -24.80 -23.88 19.29
CA GLN A 173 -26.19 -23.37 19.32
C GLN A 173 -26.96 -23.95 20.51
N LEU A 174 -26.89 -25.27 20.71
CA LEU A 174 -27.54 -25.93 21.84
C LEU A 174 -27.01 -25.43 23.20
N LEU A 175 -25.70 -25.20 23.30
CA LEU A 175 -25.07 -24.64 24.50
C LEU A 175 -25.54 -23.19 24.75
N HIS A 176 -25.66 -22.40 23.70
CA HIS A 176 -26.14 -21.02 23.77
C HIS A 176 -27.62 -20.96 24.15
N GLU A 177 -28.47 -21.79 23.55
CA GLU A 177 -29.89 -21.91 23.90
C GLU A 177 -30.07 -22.27 25.37
N ARG A 178 -29.30 -23.24 25.87
CA ARG A 178 -29.30 -23.58 27.30
C ARG A 178 -28.95 -22.36 28.15
N GLU A 179 -27.92 -21.60 27.78
CA GLU A 179 -27.52 -20.40 28.53
C GLU A 179 -28.63 -19.36 28.56
N LEU A 180 -29.30 -19.10 27.44
CA LEU A 180 -30.44 -18.18 27.36
C LEU A 180 -31.61 -18.65 28.25
N VAL A 181 -31.95 -19.93 28.22
CA VAL A 181 -33.04 -20.48 29.04
C VAL A 181 -32.73 -20.34 30.53
N LEU A 182 -31.50 -20.66 30.95
CA LEU A 182 -31.09 -20.53 32.35
C LEU A 182 -30.99 -19.07 32.82
N GLN A 183 -30.63 -18.14 31.93
CA GLN A 183 -30.65 -16.72 32.25
C GLN A 183 -32.09 -16.20 32.45
N ARG A 184 -33.03 -16.64 31.60
CA ARG A 184 -34.45 -16.24 31.71
C ARG A 184 -35.07 -16.69 33.04
N ASP A 185 -34.87 -17.94 33.42
CA ASP A 185 -35.47 -18.49 34.65
C ASP A 185 -34.89 -17.83 35.92
N ARG A 186 -33.61 -17.44 35.89
CA ARG A 186 -32.98 -16.65 36.97
C ARG A 186 -33.43 -15.18 36.98
N GLY A 187 -33.74 -14.61 35.83
CA GLY A 187 -34.25 -13.24 35.70
C GLY A 187 -35.71 -13.07 36.12
N MET A 188 -36.51 -14.14 36.07
CA MET A 188 -37.92 -14.15 36.51
C MET A 188 -38.11 -14.52 37.99
N SER A 189 -37.04 -14.82 38.73
CA SER A 189 -37.08 -15.15 40.16
C SER A 189 -36.95 -13.91 41.09
N ARG A 190 -37.44 -12.73 40.66
CA ARG A 190 -37.46 -11.50 41.48
C ARG A 190 -38.88 -11.11 41.86
#